data_AF-A0A0Q5SWG2-F1
#
_entry.id   AF-A0A0Q5SWG2-F1
#
_cell.length_a   1.000
_cell.length_b   1.000
_cell.length_c   1.000
_cell.angle_alpha   90.00
_cell.angle_beta   90.00
_cell.angle_gamma   90.00
#
_symmetry.space_group_name_H-M   'P 1'
#
loop_
_entity.id
_entity.type
_entity.pdbx_description
1 polymer ?
#
loop_
_entity_poly.entity_id
_entity_poly.type
_entity_poly.pdbx_seq_one_letter_code
_entity_poly.pdbx_strand_id
1 'polypeptide(L)' 'MYRKVFVAEHSEDLMVRLPDEYLHKGIEVIAFELDSNTDELYAAKKDAARKAMRFFDSIQVDLSHYRFNRDEANER' A
#
# COMPACT_ATOMS: atom_id res chain seq x y z
N MET A 1 -19.52 0.75 9.68
CA MET A 1 -19.68 1.51 8.43
C MET A 1 -18.29 1.74 7.87
N TYR A 2 -17.94 1.10 6.76
CA TYR A 2 -16.64 1.26 6.10
C TYR A 2 -16.79 2.27 4.96
N ARG A 3 -16.01 3.36 4.99
CA ARG A 3 -15.97 4.36 3.91
C ARG A 3 -14.55 4.49 3.41
N LYS A 4 -14.35 4.31 2.10
CA LYS A 4 -13.08 4.52 1.42
C LYS A 4 -13.29 5.46 0.24
N VAL A 5 -12.55 6.56 0.25
CA VAL A 5 -12.50 7.51 -0.88
C VAL A 5 -11.22 7.22 -1.65
N PHE A 6 -11.36 6.98 -2.95
CA PHE A 6 -10.22 6.84 -3.85
C PHE A 6 -10.52 7.66 -5.10
N VAL A 7 -9.46 8.06 -5.78
CA VAL A 7 -9.54 8.72 -7.07
C VAL A 7 -8.71 7.86 -8.01
N ALA A 8 -9.31 7.44 -9.11
CA ALA A 8 -8.66 6.62 -10.11
C ALA A 8 -8.22 7.54 -11.26
N GLU A 9 -7.00 7.36 -11.76
CA GLU A 9 -6.50 8.10 -12.93
C GLU A 9 -7.00 7.46 -14.24
N HIS A 10 -7.28 6.16 -14.22
CA HIS A 10 -7.87 5.41 -15.31
C HIS A 10 -9.08 4.59 -14.85
N SER A 11 -10.05 4.36 -15.75
CA SER A 11 -11.26 3.59 -15.46
C SER A 11 -10.96 2.12 -15.08
N GLU A 12 -9.81 1.61 -15.47
CA GLU A 12 -9.35 0.24 -15.21
C GLU A 12 -8.75 0.07 -13.80
N ASP A 13 -8.38 1.17 -13.12
CA ASP A 13 -7.69 1.14 -11.82
C ASP A 13 -8.62 1.03 -10.61
N LEU A 14 -9.89 0.63 -10.83
CA LEU A 14 -10.92 0.60 -9.79
C LEU A 14 -10.80 -0.63 -8.87
N MET A 15 -9.72 -0.73 -8.10
CA MET A 15 -9.52 -1.82 -7.15
C MET A 15 -9.87 -1.40 -5.70
N VAL A 16 -11.03 -1.84 -5.21
CA VAL A 16 -11.45 -1.63 -3.82
C VAL A 16 -11.13 -2.89 -3.00
N ARG A 17 -10.04 -2.83 -2.21
CA ARG A 17 -9.77 -3.84 -1.17
C ARG A 17 -10.73 -3.67 0.00
N LEU A 18 -11.47 -4.71 0.33
CA LEU A 18 -12.43 -4.75 1.44
C LEU A 18 -11.87 -5.58 2.61
N PRO A 19 -12.21 -5.23 3.87
CA PRO A 19 -11.89 -6.05 5.03
C PRO A 19 -12.61 -7.41 5.01
N ASP A 20 -11.98 -8.44 5.60
CA ASP A 20 -12.48 -9.81 5.62
C ASP A 20 -13.86 -9.97 6.28
N GLU A 21 -14.20 -9.08 7.21
CA GLU A 21 -15.52 -9.02 7.86
C GLU A 21 -16.69 -8.75 6.88
N TYR A 22 -16.40 -8.33 5.64
CA TYR A 22 -17.37 -8.12 4.57
C TYR A 22 -17.39 -9.25 3.54
N LEU A 23 -16.58 -10.30 3.70
CA LEU A 23 -16.65 -11.49 2.85
C LEU A 23 -18.05 -12.12 2.91
N HIS A 24 -18.56 -12.53 1.75
CA HIS A 24 -19.88 -13.15 1.56
C HIS A 24 -21.10 -12.28 1.91
N LYS A 25 -20.92 -10.98 2.16
CA LYS A 25 -22.02 -10.03 2.37
C LYS A 25 -22.35 -9.29 1.07
N GLY A 26 -23.61 -8.91 0.90
CA GLY A 26 -24.02 -8.01 -0.17
C GLY A 26 -23.40 -6.63 0.05
N ILE A 27 -22.73 -6.09 -0.97
CA ILE A 27 -22.04 -4.81 -0.92
C ILE A 27 -22.66 -3.89 -1.96
N GLU A 28 -23.08 -2.71 -1.55
CA GLU A 28 -23.54 -1.65 -2.45
C GLU A 28 -22.40 -0.65 -2.66
N VAL A 29 -22.16 -0.27 -3.92
CA VAL A 29 -21.14 0.72 -4.30
C VAL A 29 -21.85 1.93 -4.85
N ILE A 30 -21.68 3.08 -4.19
CA ILE A 30 -22.26 4.35 -4.60
C ILE A 30 -21.11 5.27 -5.02
N ALA A 31 -21.18 5.79 -6.25
CA ALA A 31 -20.24 6.76 -6.78
C ALA A 31 -20.93 8.12 -6.94
N PHE A 32 -20.27 9.17 -6.47
CA PHE A 32 -20.70 10.56 -6.64
C PHE A 32 -19.48 11.43 -6.92
N GLU A 33 -19.70 12.49 -7.69
CA GLU A 33 -18.72 13.53 -7.89
C GLU A 33 -18.48 14.24 -6.55
N LEU A 34 -17.21 14.43 -6.20
CA LEU A 34 -16.81 15.11 -4.97
C LEU A 34 -16.32 16.50 -5.33
N ASP A 35 -17.11 17.53 -5.02
CA ASP A 35 -16.79 18.96 -5.23
C ASP A 35 -15.63 19.48 -4.37
N SER A 36 -14.97 18.62 -3.58
CA SER A 36 -14.05 19.04 -2.52
C SER A 36 -12.63 18.55 -2.76
N ASN A 37 -11.75 19.49 -3.11
CA ASN A 37 -10.28 19.52 -2.91
C ASN A 37 -9.56 18.16 -2.95
N THR A 38 -9.83 17.37 -4.00
CA THR A 38 -9.16 16.09 -4.25
C THR A 38 -7.66 16.26 -4.45
N ASP A 39 -7.19 17.46 -4.80
CA ASP A 39 -5.78 17.82 -4.91
C ASP A 39 -5.00 17.61 -3.61
N GLU A 40 -5.59 17.93 -2.45
CA GLU A 40 -4.95 17.70 -1.14
C GLU A 40 -4.82 16.20 -0.82
N LEU A 41 -5.83 15.39 -1.20
CA LEU A 41 -5.80 13.93 -1.06
C LEU A 41 -4.77 13.28 -1.98
N TYR A 42 -4.64 13.77 -3.21
CA TYR A 42 -3.59 13.35 -4.15
C TYR A 42 -2.19 13.71 -3.64
N ALA A 43 -2.02 14.94 -3.16
CA ALA A 43 -0.75 15.39 -2.59
C ALA A 43 -0.34 14.55 -1.37
N ALA A 44 -1.27 14.28 -0.46
CA ALA A 44 -1.03 13.45 0.72
C ALA A 44 -0.65 12.00 0.36
N LYS A 45 -1.32 11.39 -0.63
CA LYS A 45 -0.97 10.03 -1.10
C LYS A 45 0.40 9.98 -1.76
N LYS A 46 0.74 10.97 -2.59
CA LYS A 46 2.03 11.06 -3.28
C LYS A 46 3.17 11.22 -2.28
N ASP A 47 2.99 12.05 -1.26
CA ASP A 47 3.99 12.23 -0.21
C ASP A 47 4.14 11.01 0.69
N ALA A 48 3.05 10.31 1.00
CA ALA A 48 3.11 9.04 1.74
C ALA A 48 3.88 7.97 0.95
N ALA A 49 3.61 7.84 -0.35
CA ALA A 49 4.33 6.90 -1.23
C ALA A 49 5.83 7.24 -1.31
N ARG A 50 6.18 8.52 -1.46
CA ARG A 50 7.58 8.99 -1.49
C ARG A 50 8.31 8.71 -0.17
N LYS A 51 7.64 8.91 0.98
CA LYS A 51 8.21 8.58 2.31
C LYS A 51 8.42 7.08 2.47
N ALA A 52 7.49 6.26 2.02
CA ALA A 52 7.61 4.80 2.06
C ALA A 52 8.80 4.31 1.24
N MET A 53 8.99 4.80 0.01
CA MET A 53 10.14 4.43 -0.83
C MET A 53 11.47 4.76 -0.15
N ARG A 54 11.62 5.97 0.42
CA ARG A 54 12.83 6.36 1.15
C ARG A 54 13.11 5.47 2.37
N PHE A 55 12.07 5.03 3.06
CA PHE A 55 12.21 4.12 4.20
C PHE A 55 12.72 2.74 3.77
N PHE A 56 12.18 2.18 2.68
CA PHE A 56 12.64 0.89 2.17
C PHE A 56 14.08 0.96 1.64
N ASP A 57 14.45 2.04 0.95
CA ASP A 57 15.84 2.25 0.52
C ASP A 57 16.79 2.31 1.72
N SER A 58 16.36 2.89 2.85
CA SER A 58 17.20 3.01 4.05
C SER A 58 17.42 1.69 4.81
N ILE A 59 16.62 0.66 4.54
CA ILE A 59 16.67 -0.63 5.25
C ILE A 59 17.28 -1.71 4.35
N GLN A 60 17.63 -1.38 3.11
CA GLN A 60 18.22 -2.34 2.19
C GLN A 60 19.60 -2.78 2.70
N VAL A 61 19.67 -4.01 3.21
CA VAL A 61 20.93 -4.65 3.61
C VAL A 61 21.56 -5.26 2.37
N ASP A 62 22.81 -4.88 2.07
CA ASP A 62 23.57 -5.47 0.99
C ASP A 62 24.01 -6.90 1.36
N LEU A 63 23.44 -7.89 0.68
CA LEU A 63 23.76 -9.30 0.84
C LEU A 63 24.68 -9.83 -0.26
N SER A 64 25.21 -8.97 -1.14
CA SER A 64 26.04 -9.39 -2.29
C SER A 64 27.31 -10.13 -1.88
N HIS A 65 27.81 -9.86 -0.66
CA HIS A 65 28.96 -10.53 -0.06
C HIS A 65 28.59 -11.50 1.07
N TYR A 66 27.30 -11.69 1.34
CA TYR A 66 26.86 -12.62 2.38
C TYR A 66 26.99 -14.06 1.88
N ARG A 67 27.89 -14.82 2.50
CA ARG A 67 28.04 -16.26 2.28
C ARG A 67 27.71 -16.96 3.58
N PHE A 68 26.61 -17.73 3.57
CA PHE A 68 26.18 -18.52 4.71
C PHE A 68 27.29 -19.51 5.11
N ASN A 69 27.90 -19.31 6.28
CA ASN A 69 28.91 -20.20 6.82
C ASN A 69 28.24 -21.29 7.66
N ARG A 70 28.18 -22.52 7.11
CA ARG A 70 27.59 -23.67 7.79
C ARG A 70 28.33 -24.08 9.05
N ASP A 71 29.63 -23.80 9.12
CA ASP A 71 30.46 -24.23 10.25
C ASP A 71 30.19 -23.37 11.49
N GLU A 72 30.00 -22.06 11.31
CA GLU A 72 29.65 -21.11 12.39
C GLU A 72 28.24 -21.35 12.98
N ALA A 73 27.32 -21.90 12.19
CA ALA A 73 25.96 -22.23 12.63
C ALA A 73 25.87 -23.53 13.45
N ASN A 74 26.89 -24.38 13.39
CA ASN A 74 26.93 -25.68 14.07
C ASN A 74 27.72 -25.67 15.39
N GLU A 75 28.36 -24.56 15.77
CA GLU A 75 29.10 -24.41 17.05
C GLU A 75 28.21 -24.00 18.24
N ARG A 76 26.89 -24.24 18.17
CA ARG A 76 25.94 -23.97 19.26
C ARG A 76 25.39 -25.24 19.90
#